data_AF-A0A521HNP6-F1
#
_entry.id   AF-A0A521HNP6-F1
#
_cell.length_a   1.000
_cell.length_b   1.000
_cell.length_c   1.000
_cell.angle_alpha   90.00
_cell.angle_beta   90.00
_cell.angle_gamma   90.00
#
_symmetry.space_group_name_H-M   'P 1'
#
loop_
_entity.id
_entity.type
_entity.pdbx_description
1 polymer ?
#
loop_
_entity_poly.entity_id
_entity_poly.type
_entity_poly.pdbx_seq_one_letter_code
_entity_poly.pdbx_strand_id
1 'polypeptide(L)'
;MRTGSSLRAEGGYTYLLVLFVVAGLGLFAAQAGVVWQAATQREREAELLAIGSEMARALARYRDQTPVGQPPWPSRLEQLVEDKRLPTTRRHLRRVYRDPLTGRAEWGLVREGEAIVGVHSLSTLAPIRRHELPPALDEAAKSAASYTEWIFRPAAPGEPAGTAGARRGTLR
;
A
#
# COMPACT_ATOMS: atom_id res chain seq x y z
N MET A 1 -9.73 -83.26 -3.58
CA MET A 1 -10.36 -82.46 -2.49
C MET A 1 -9.70 -81.09 -2.48
N ARG A 2 -10.51 -80.01 -2.54
CA ARG A 2 -10.09 -78.60 -2.31
C ARG A 2 -9.47 -78.49 -0.91
N THR A 3 -8.50 -77.64 -0.63
CA THR A 3 -8.58 -76.16 -0.54
C THR A 3 -7.15 -75.61 -0.62
N GLY A 4 -6.83 -74.51 -1.32
CA GLY A 4 -7.45 -73.20 -1.23
C GLY A 4 -6.50 -72.26 -0.49
N SER A 5 -5.35 -71.96 -1.11
CA SER A 5 -4.39 -70.96 -0.64
C SER A 5 -4.88 -69.57 -1.01
N SER A 6 -5.15 -68.70 -0.03
CA SER A 6 -5.27 -67.27 -0.26
C SER A 6 -4.60 -66.52 0.89
N LEU A 7 -3.36 -66.10 0.63
CA LEU A 7 -2.65 -65.09 1.40
C LEU A 7 -3.45 -63.79 1.29
N ARG A 8 -4.17 -63.42 2.34
CA ARG A 8 -4.77 -62.08 2.49
C ARG A 8 -4.01 -61.34 3.58
N ALA A 9 -3.07 -60.50 3.17
CA ALA A 9 -2.41 -59.56 4.05
C ALA A 9 -1.95 -58.30 3.30
N GLU A 10 -2.74 -57.78 2.35
CA GLU A 10 -2.31 -56.62 1.55
C GLU A 10 -3.50 -55.68 1.27
N GLY A 11 -3.50 -54.51 1.91
CA GLY A 11 -4.49 -53.45 1.66
C GLY A 11 -4.53 -52.34 2.72
N GLY A 12 -4.25 -52.65 3.98
CA GLY A 12 -4.28 -51.65 5.07
C GLY A 12 -3.08 -50.70 5.07
N TYR A 13 -1.87 -51.23 4.87
CA TYR A 13 -0.64 -50.43 4.92
C TYR A 13 -0.49 -49.49 3.72
N THR A 14 -0.89 -49.93 2.52
CA THR A 14 -0.85 -49.10 1.30
C THR A 14 -1.79 -47.91 1.42
N TYR A 15 -2.98 -48.10 2.00
CA TYR A 15 -3.92 -47.00 2.25
C TYR A 15 -3.34 -45.97 3.23
N LEU A 16 -2.73 -46.43 4.32
CA LEU A 16 -2.04 -45.55 5.27
C LEU A 16 -0.88 -44.80 4.63
N LEU A 17 -0.08 -45.48 3.79
CA LEU A 17 1.04 -44.87 3.08
C LEU A 17 0.56 -43.80 2.09
N VAL A 18 -0.49 -44.07 1.31
CA VAL A 18 -1.10 -43.08 0.42
C VAL A 18 -1.65 -41.89 1.21
N LEU A 19 -2.31 -42.13 2.36
CA LEU A 19 -2.82 -41.07 3.21
C LEU A 19 -1.71 -40.18 3.77
N PHE A 20 -0.57 -40.77 4.16
CA PHE A 20 0.62 -40.02 4.57
C PHE A 20 1.24 -39.21 3.42
N VAL A 21 1.32 -39.77 2.21
CA VAL A 21 1.82 -39.04 1.03
C VAL A 21 0.92 -37.86 0.70
N VAL A 22 -0.40 -38.06 0.67
CA VAL A 22 -1.37 -36.98 0.41
C VAL A 22 -1.31 -35.91 1.50
N ALA A 23 -1.22 -36.30 2.78
CA ALA A 23 -1.05 -35.38 3.89
C ALA A 23 0.26 -34.57 3.77
N GLY A 24 1.37 -35.24 3.42
CA GLY A 24 2.66 -34.59 3.19
C GLY A 24 2.63 -33.59 2.03
N LEU A 25 1.99 -33.96 0.92
CA LEU A 25 1.80 -33.05 -0.23
C LEU A 25 0.92 -31.85 0.13
N GLY A 26 -0.12 -32.04 0.93
CA GLY A 26 -0.97 -30.96 1.43
C GLY A 26 -0.21 -29.96 2.29
N LEU A 27 0.63 -30.44 3.22
CA LEU A 27 1.50 -29.59 4.05
C LEU A 27 2.52 -28.83 3.21
N PHE A 28 3.16 -29.50 2.23
CA PHE A 28 4.14 -28.88 1.36
C PHE A 28 3.51 -27.76 0.49
N ALA A 29 2.33 -28.01 -0.09
CA ALA A 29 1.60 -27.00 -0.87
C ALA A 29 1.18 -25.80 -0.01
N ALA A 30 0.74 -26.02 1.23
CA ALA A 30 0.38 -24.95 2.16
C ALA A 30 1.56 -24.01 2.46
N GLN A 31 2.78 -24.56 2.61
CA GLN A 31 3.99 -23.76 2.82
C GLN A 31 4.34 -22.89 1.61
N ALA A 32 4.19 -23.42 0.39
CA ALA A 32 4.47 -22.66 -0.83
C ALA A 32 3.53 -21.46 -1.01
N GLY A 33 2.25 -21.60 -0.62
CA GLY A 33 1.26 -20.52 -0.71
C GLY A 33 1.57 -19.30 0.15
N VAL A 34 2.09 -19.51 1.37
CA VAL A 34 2.43 -18.41 2.29
C VAL A 34 3.55 -17.53 1.74
N VAL A 35 4.54 -18.14 1.07
CA VAL A 35 5.67 -17.40 0.47
C VAL A 35 5.19 -16.51 -0.68
N TRP A 36 4.27 -16.99 -1.50
CA TRP A 36 3.68 -16.23 -2.60
C TRP A 36 2.86 -15.03 -2.11
N GLN A 37 2.07 -15.20 -1.05
CA GLN A 37 1.29 -14.11 -0.49
C GLN A 37 2.19 -12.99 0.08
N ALA A 38 3.30 -13.35 0.73
CA ALA A 38 4.27 -12.37 1.20
C ALA A 38 4.98 -11.64 0.04
N ALA A 39 5.34 -12.36 -1.02
CA ALA A 39 5.98 -11.77 -2.21
C ALA A 39 5.05 -10.75 -2.89
N THR A 40 3.80 -11.14 -3.16
CA THR A 40 2.81 -10.25 -3.79
C THR A 40 2.49 -9.01 -2.95
N GLN A 41 2.46 -9.13 -1.62
CA GLN A 41 2.27 -7.97 -0.75
C GLN A 41 3.45 -6.99 -0.83
N ARG A 42 4.69 -7.50 -0.88
CA ARG A 42 5.89 -6.66 -1.05
C ARG A 42 5.90 -5.91 -2.39
N GLU A 43 5.45 -6.56 -3.46
CA GLU A 43 5.35 -5.92 -4.78
C GLU A 43 4.33 -4.78 -4.78
N ARG A 44 3.13 -5.03 -4.24
CA ARG A 44 2.08 -3.99 -4.10
C ARG A 44 2.53 -2.81 -3.24
N GLU A 45 3.29 -3.09 -2.19
CA GLU A 45 3.87 -2.06 -1.33
C GLU A 45 4.93 -1.22 -2.05
N ALA A 46 5.81 -1.84 -2.84
CA ALA A 46 6.77 -1.11 -3.65
C ALA A 46 6.08 -0.22 -4.69
N GLU A 47 5.01 -0.71 -5.30
CA GLU A 47 4.17 0.07 -6.21
C GLU A 47 3.46 1.23 -5.50
N LEU A 48 2.95 1.02 -4.28
CA LEU A 48 2.36 2.08 -3.47
C LEU A 48 3.36 3.20 -3.20
N LEU A 49 4.58 2.86 -2.82
CA LEU A 49 5.66 3.82 -2.59
C LEU A 49 6.02 4.59 -3.86
N ALA A 50 6.07 3.92 -5.00
CA ALA A 50 6.36 4.55 -6.29
C ALA A 50 5.27 5.57 -6.66
N ILE A 51 3.99 5.15 -6.60
CA ILE A 51 2.83 5.99 -6.91
C ILE A 51 2.74 7.16 -5.92
N GLY A 52 2.86 6.89 -4.62
CA GLY A 52 2.84 7.91 -3.57
C GLY A 52 3.94 8.96 -3.74
N SER A 53 5.16 8.53 -4.10
CA SER A 53 6.25 9.45 -4.41
C SER A 53 5.99 10.31 -5.66
N GLU A 54 5.30 9.77 -6.67
CA GLU A 54 4.91 10.52 -7.87
C GLU A 54 3.86 11.57 -7.55
N MET A 55 2.87 11.22 -6.71
CA MET A 55 1.85 12.15 -6.23
C MET A 55 2.45 13.27 -5.39
N ALA A 56 3.34 12.96 -4.44
CA ALA A 56 4.04 13.98 -3.66
C ALA A 56 4.88 14.92 -4.55
N ARG A 57 5.57 14.37 -5.56
CA ARG A 57 6.30 15.18 -6.55
C ARG A 57 5.37 16.02 -7.44
N ALA A 58 4.17 15.54 -7.74
CA ALA A 58 3.16 16.30 -8.48
C ALA A 58 2.65 17.48 -7.63
N LEU A 59 2.39 17.25 -6.34
CA LEU A 59 2.05 18.29 -5.37
C LEU A 59 3.16 19.36 -5.25
N ALA A 60 4.42 18.95 -5.14
CA ALA A 60 5.55 19.89 -5.14
C ALA A 60 5.59 20.74 -6.42
N ARG A 61 5.45 20.10 -7.59
CA ARG A 61 5.42 20.81 -8.88
C ARG A 61 4.23 21.75 -9.03
N TYR A 62 3.09 21.42 -8.43
CA TYR A 62 1.90 22.28 -8.42
C TYR A 62 2.18 23.57 -7.63
N ARG A 63 2.75 23.43 -6.43
CA ARG A 63 3.16 24.56 -5.59
C ARG A 63 4.15 25.47 -6.32
N ASP A 64 5.21 24.89 -6.87
CA ASP A 64 6.30 25.67 -7.49
C ASP A 64 5.86 26.39 -8.77
N GLN A 65 4.81 25.91 -9.44
CA GLN A 65 4.26 26.54 -10.65
C GLN A 65 3.10 27.51 -10.38
N THR A 66 2.63 27.59 -9.13
CA THR A 66 1.55 28.53 -8.76
C THR A 66 2.10 29.96 -8.69
N PRO A 67 1.58 30.90 -9.49
CA PRO A 67 1.98 32.30 -9.40
C PRO A 67 1.63 32.92 -8.04
N VAL A 68 2.45 33.87 -7.59
CA VAL A 68 2.24 34.60 -6.32
C VAL A 68 0.84 35.23 -6.31
N GLY A 69 0.01 34.88 -5.32
CA GLY A 69 -1.36 35.36 -5.16
C GLY A 69 -2.46 34.30 -5.39
N GLN A 70 -2.12 33.09 -5.83
CA GLN A 70 -3.04 31.95 -5.91
C GLN A 70 -2.74 30.90 -4.83
N PRO A 71 -3.72 30.09 -4.41
CA PRO A 71 -3.51 29.06 -3.39
C PRO A 71 -2.46 28.04 -3.87
N PRO A 72 -1.38 27.80 -3.10
CA PRO A 72 -0.24 26.97 -3.50
C PRO A 72 -0.56 25.48 -3.56
N TRP A 73 -1.74 25.07 -3.12
CA TRP A 73 -2.15 23.68 -3.00
C TRP A 73 -3.52 23.46 -3.67
N PRO A 74 -3.71 22.30 -4.31
CA PRO A 74 -4.98 21.98 -4.94
C PRO A 74 -6.05 21.65 -3.89
N SER A 75 -7.31 21.97 -4.18
CA SER A 75 -8.45 21.61 -3.31
C SER A 75 -9.00 20.21 -3.60
N ARG A 76 -8.63 19.64 -4.74
CA ARG A 76 -9.10 18.35 -5.25
C ARG A 76 -7.98 17.60 -5.96
N LEU A 77 -7.96 16.27 -5.83
CA LEU A 77 -6.92 15.46 -6.46
C LEU A 77 -7.01 15.53 -8.00
N GLU A 78 -8.21 15.74 -8.52
CA GLU A 78 -8.47 15.91 -9.96
C GLU A 78 -7.78 17.15 -10.54
N GLN A 79 -7.53 18.18 -9.72
CA GLN A 79 -6.81 19.39 -10.16
C GLN A 79 -5.33 19.10 -10.45
N LEU A 80 -4.74 18.02 -9.90
CA LEU A 80 -3.39 17.57 -10.26
C LEU A 80 -3.35 16.93 -11.65
N VAL A 81 -4.46 16.34 -12.09
CA VAL A 81 -4.57 15.72 -13.42
C VAL A 81 -4.92 16.77 -14.46
N GLU A 82 -5.83 17.68 -14.16
CA GLU A 82 -6.25 18.69 -15.12
C GLU A 82 -6.40 20.05 -14.44
N ASP A 83 -5.35 20.87 -14.50
CA ASP A 83 -5.44 22.24 -14.06
C ASP A 83 -6.02 23.12 -15.18
N LYS A 84 -7.26 23.61 -14.97
CA LYS A 84 -7.98 24.53 -15.86
C LYS A 84 -7.84 25.99 -15.45
N ARG A 85 -7.10 26.31 -14.39
CA ARG A 85 -6.96 27.69 -13.89
C ARG A 85 -6.02 28.53 -14.74
N LEU A 86 -5.11 27.87 -15.46
CA LEU A 86 -4.19 28.51 -16.40
C LEU A 86 -4.77 28.48 -17.82
N PRO A 87 -4.48 29.49 -18.67
CA PRO A 87 -4.87 29.49 -20.09
C PRO A 87 -4.24 28.34 -20.88
N THR A 88 -3.28 27.62 -20.30
CA THR A 88 -2.72 26.36 -20.81
C THR A 88 -3.01 25.25 -19.82
N THR A 89 -3.80 24.24 -20.22
CA THR A 89 -4.06 23.05 -19.41
C THR A 89 -2.75 22.33 -19.09
N ARG A 90 -2.37 22.31 -17.81
CA ARG A 90 -1.14 21.65 -17.33
C ARG A 90 -1.49 20.35 -16.62
N ARG A 91 -0.84 19.26 -17.04
CA ARG A 91 -0.97 17.91 -16.47
C ARG A 91 0.22 17.66 -15.55
N HIS A 92 0.02 17.77 -14.24
CA HIS A 92 1.06 17.46 -13.25
C HIS A 92 1.12 15.96 -12.94
N LEU A 93 0.00 15.27 -13.13
CA LEU A 93 -0.15 13.83 -13.00
C LEU A 93 -0.76 13.25 -14.29
N ARG A 94 -0.26 12.09 -14.75
CA ARG A 94 -0.77 11.47 -15.99
C ARG A 94 -2.22 10.99 -15.85
N ARG A 95 -2.57 10.46 -14.68
CA ARG A 95 -3.89 9.93 -14.30
C ARG A 95 -3.96 9.77 -12.79
N VAL A 96 -5.17 9.77 -12.22
CA VAL A 96 -5.35 9.31 -10.83
C VAL A 96 -5.04 7.82 -10.80
N TYR A 97 -3.97 7.45 -10.11
CA TYR A 97 -3.58 6.04 -9.97
C TYR A 97 -4.54 5.32 -9.01
N ARG A 98 -4.72 4.02 -9.23
CA ARG A 98 -5.43 3.17 -8.28
C ARG A 98 -4.47 2.78 -7.16
N ASP A 99 -4.96 2.72 -5.95
CA ASP A 99 -4.24 2.18 -4.82
C ASP A 99 -4.03 0.66 -5.05
N PRO A 100 -2.78 0.17 -5.11
CA PRO A 100 -2.47 -1.24 -5.39
C PRO A 100 -2.88 -2.17 -4.26
N LEU A 101 -3.14 -1.65 -3.05
CA LEU A 101 -3.59 -2.43 -1.90
C LEU A 101 -5.11 -2.59 -1.86
N THR A 102 -5.86 -1.53 -2.14
CA THR A 102 -7.34 -1.55 -2.12
C THR A 102 -7.97 -1.83 -3.49
N GLY A 103 -7.20 -1.66 -4.57
CA GLY A 103 -7.65 -1.79 -5.96
C GLY A 103 -8.56 -0.65 -6.44
N ARG A 104 -8.78 0.38 -5.61
CA ARG A 104 -9.67 1.51 -5.90
C ARG A 104 -8.88 2.76 -6.26
N ALA A 105 -9.49 3.67 -7.02
CA ALA A 105 -8.93 5.01 -7.26
C ALA A 105 -9.25 6.00 -6.12
N GLU A 106 -9.48 5.48 -4.92
CA GLU A 106 -9.86 6.24 -3.73
C GLU A 106 -8.64 6.38 -2.82
N TRP A 107 -8.24 7.62 -2.56
CA TRP A 107 -7.12 7.94 -1.69
C TRP A 107 -7.61 8.76 -0.51
N GLY A 108 -6.98 8.54 0.65
CA GLY A 108 -7.14 9.41 1.79
C GLY A 108 -6.43 10.74 1.55
N LEU A 109 -7.10 11.85 1.81
CA LEU A 109 -6.59 13.19 1.54
C LEU A 109 -6.30 13.88 2.87
N VAL A 110 -5.06 14.35 3.01
CA VAL A 110 -4.67 15.17 4.16
C VAL A 110 -4.85 16.63 3.80
N ARG A 111 -5.81 17.28 4.46
CA ARG A 111 -6.20 18.66 4.20
C ARG A 111 -5.70 19.58 5.30
N GLU A 112 -5.20 20.74 4.91
CA GLU A 112 -4.91 21.86 5.79
C GLU A 112 -5.79 23.03 5.36
N GLY A 113 -6.92 23.22 6.05
CA GLY A 113 -8.02 24.04 5.55
C GLY A 113 -8.63 23.46 4.27
N GLU A 114 -8.70 24.26 3.21
CA GLU A 114 -9.21 23.84 1.88
C GLU A 114 -8.14 23.19 0.98
N ALA A 115 -6.87 23.25 1.40
CA ALA A 115 -5.72 22.77 0.63
C ALA A 115 -5.43 21.28 0.91
N ILE A 116 -5.21 20.49 -0.13
CA ILE A 116 -4.67 19.13 0.01
C ILE A 116 -3.14 19.22 0.07
N VAL A 117 -2.58 18.94 1.24
CA VAL A 117 -1.14 18.99 1.50
C VAL A 117 -0.48 17.61 1.40
N GLY A 118 -1.27 16.54 1.51
CA GLY A 118 -0.77 15.17 1.43
C GLY A 118 -1.82 14.15 1.07
N VAL A 119 -1.37 12.93 0.79
CA VAL A 119 -2.22 11.81 0.37
C VAL A 119 -1.77 10.55 1.11
N HIS A 120 -2.70 9.67 1.49
CA HIS A 120 -2.41 8.37 2.10
C HIS A 120 -3.32 7.28 1.52
N SER A 121 -2.91 6.01 1.67
CA SER A 121 -3.76 4.86 1.29
C SER A 121 -4.87 4.67 2.31
N LEU A 122 -5.99 4.08 1.89
CA LEU A 122 -7.10 3.68 2.78
C LEU A 122 -6.94 2.25 3.33
N SER A 123 -5.84 1.57 2.99
CA SER A 123 -5.58 0.21 3.43
C SER A 123 -5.22 0.15 4.91
N THR A 124 -5.90 -0.74 5.64
CA THR A 124 -5.64 -1.04 7.07
C THR A 124 -4.57 -2.10 7.25
N LEU A 125 -3.96 -2.59 6.16
CA LEU A 125 -2.89 -3.58 6.23
C LEU A 125 -1.65 -3.00 6.91
N ALA A 126 -0.90 -3.87 7.57
CA ALA A 126 0.36 -3.51 8.21
C ALA A 126 1.48 -3.37 7.14
N PRO A 127 2.27 -2.29 7.18
CA PRO A 127 3.42 -2.12 6.29
C PRO A 127 4.52 -3.13 6.60
N ILE A 128 5.13 -3.70 5.55
CA ILE A 128 6.25 -4.65 5.70
C ILE A 128 7.57 -3.87 5.76
N ARG A 129 7.73 -2.84 4.93
CA ARG A 129 8.95 -2.02 4.84
C ARG A 129 8.90 -0.88 5.86
N ARG A 130 9.81 -0.91 6.84
CA ARG A 130 9.97 0.17 7.84
C ARG A 130 11.24 1.01 7.66
N HIS A 131 12.14 0.56 6.78
CA HIS A 131 13.43 1.17 6.49
C HIS A 131 13.50 1.54 5.01
N GLU A 132 14.38 2.47 4.64
CA GLU A 132 14.52 2.95 3.25
C GLU A 132 13.23 3.52 2.65
N LEU A 133 12.46 4.23 3.47
CA LEU A 133 11.26 4.92 3.00
C LEU A 133 11.65 6.14 2.13
N PRO A 134 10.92 6.41 1.04
CA PRO A 134 11.09 7.62 0.25
C PRO A 134 11.04 8.88 1.11
N PRO A 135 11.80 9.94 0.77
CA PRO A 135 11.76 11.22 1.48
C PRO A 135 10.41 11.95 1.36
N ALA A 136 9.51 11.45 0.53
CA ALA A 136 8.14 11.92 0.40
C ALA A 136 7.20 11.41 1.51
N LEU A 137 7.62 10.43 2.32
CA LEU A 137 6.87 9.99 3.49
C LEU A 137 7.32 10.75 4.73
N ASP A 138 6.36 11.06 5.59
CA ASP A 138 6.65 11.59 6.93
C ASP A 138 7.44 10.56 7.75
N GLU A 139 8.32 11.04 8.62
CA GLU A 139 9.15 10.20 9.51
C GLU A 139 8.31 9.28 10.42
N ALA A 140 7.09 9.72 10.78
CA ALA A 140 6.11 8.93 11.52
C ALA A 140 5.73 7.61 10.81
N ALA A 141 5.88 7.54 9.48
CA ALA A 141 5.61 6.35 8.68
C ALA A 141 6.52 5.17 9.04
N LYS A 142 7.71 5.41 9.61
CA LYS A 142 8.64 4.36 10.07
C LYS A 142 8.03 3.51 11.20
N SER A 143 7.18 4.11 12.02
CA SER A 143 6.50 3.47 13.15
C SER A 143 5.01 3.23 12.92
N ALA A 144 4.52 3.45 11.70
CA ALA A 144 3.11 3.30 11.36
C ALA A 144 2.63 1.85 11.57
N ALA A 145 1.46 1.70 12.18
CA ALA A 145 0.82 0.41 12.32
C ALA A 145 0.10 -0.02 11.02
N SER A 146 -0.24 0.94 10.16
CA SER A 146 -1.09 0.77 8.99
C SER A 146 -0.69 1.66 7.82
N TYR A 147 -1.04 1.29 6.59
CA TYR A 147 -0.85 2.14 5.41
C TYR A 147 -1.70 3.43 5.43
N THR A 148 -2.72 3.50 6.27
CA THR A 148 -3.46 4.75 6.53
C THR A 148 -2.61 5.83 7.20
N GLU A 149 -1.57 5.44 7.93
CA GLU A 149 -0.63 6.37 8.58
C GLU A 149 0.54 6.75 7.65
N TRP A 150 0.64 6.14 6.46
CA TRP A 150 1.63 6.49 5.45
C TRP A 150 1.20 7.71 4.66
N ILE A 151 1.50 8.86 5.22
CA ILE A 151 1.19 10.15 4.62
C ILE A 151 2.32 10.55 3.67
N PHE A 152 1.99 10.65 2.39
CA PHE A 152 2.85 11.18 1.34
C PHE A 152 2.66 12.69 1.23
N ARG A 153 3.71 13.43 1.56
CA ARG A 153 3.75 14.90 1.51
C ARG A 153 4.99 15.36 0.74
N PRO A 154 4.89 16.43 -0.04
CA PRO A 154 6.07 17.09 -0.57
C PRO A 154 6.88 17.66 0.59
N ALA A 155 8.21 17.53 0.55
CA ALA A 155 9.08 18.15 1.54
C ALA A 155 8.77 19.65 1.64
N ALA A 156 8.36 20.10 2.82
CA ALA A 156 8.13 21.51 3.09
C ALA A 156 9.49 22.23 3.11
N PRO A 157 9.62 23.40 2.47
CA PRO A 157 10.82 24.21 2.65
C PRO A 157 10.75 24.83 4.06
N GLY A 158 11.48 24.24 5.02
CA GLY A 158 11.80 24.89 6.29
C GLY A 158 11.07 24.40 7.55
N GLU A 159 10.31 23.30 7.50
CA GLU A 159 9.70 22.75 8.71
C GLU A 159 10.61 21.64 9.31
N PRO A 160 11.20 21.82 10.51
CA PRO A 160 11.90 20.75 11.18
C PRO A 160 10.89 19.65 11.51
N ALA A 161 11.17 18.43 11.06
CA ALA A 161 10.41 17.22 11.33
C ALA A 161 10.13 17.09 12.85
N GLY A 162 8.97 17.54 13.32
CA GLY A 162 8.76 17.62 14.75
C GLY A 162 7.47 18.27 15.24
N THR A 163 6.33 18.18 14.54
CA THR A 163 5.02 18.51 15.17
C THR A 163 3.82 17.75 14.61
N ALA A 164 3.99 16.50 14.16
CA ALA A 164 2.87 15.59 13.91
C ALA A 164 2.64 14.69 15.14
N GLY A 165 2.32 15.31 16.28
CA GLY A 165 2.24 14.61 17.56
C GLY A 165 1.35 15.30 18.59
N ALA A 166 0.23 15.91 18.18
CA ALA A 166 -0.75 16.42 19.13
C ALA A 166 -2.15 16.46 18.50
N ARG A 167 -2.82 15.30 18.45
CA ARG A 167 -4.29 15.16 18.47
C ARG A 167 -4.67 13.68 18.56
N ARG A 168 -4.37 13.06 19.71
CA ARG A 168 -5.18 11.98 20.28
C ARG A 168 -5.81 12.52 21.54
N GLY A 169 -7.14 12.56 21.60
CA GLY A 169 -7.87 12.93 22.80
C GLY A 169 -9.15 13.73 22.56
N THR A 170 -10.06 13.21 21.74
CA THR A 170 -11.48 13.48 21.97
C THR A 170 -12.00 12.44 22.96
N LEU A 171 -12.51 12.89 24.11
CA LEU A 171 -13.78 12.48 24.74
C LEU A 171 -13.71 12.50 26.28
N ARG A 172 -14.57 13.35 26.83
CA ARG A 172 -15.24 13.30 28.14
C ARG A 172 -14.54 13.93 29.34
#